data_AF-A0A438FNZ0-F1
#
_entry.id   AF-A0A438FNZ0-F1
#
_cell.length_a   1.000
_cell.length_b   1.000
_cell.length_c   1.000
_cell.angle_alpha   90.00
_cell.angle_beta   90.00
_cell.angle_gamma   90.00
#
_symmetry.space_group_name_H-M   'P 1'
#
loop_
_entity.id
_entity.type
_entity.pdbx_description
1 polymer ?
#
loop_
_entity_poly.entity_id
_entity_poly.type
_entity_poly.pdbx_seq_one_letter_code
_entity_poly.pdbx_strand_id
1 'polypeptide(L)'
;MEINYFSHDAQNANRKASSKCHANGAILLGLKRRSLTDQTAIDRLTRVVETEKSAMSDNISGSDPLVIEIESNFDSGRISDVKAWLASQYDAAGKDVPDFEYTPRTIGRLHNLSTLSQAKTQAAGILATDFRQKAAEYRCQARVREILENVGLPQEGLPSNVVASAQCLANVANLLNTRDTELSSFLVAMGDMSLRKSEVEEKRAKVQKESKILLDYTRKAIARMTYLKRILGQLEDDVAPCEAQMENWKTNLAIMASKERQYLQQYRNYKVLPL
;
A
#
# COMPACT_ATOMS: atom_id res chain seq x y z
N MET A 1 -41.18 -42.68 -34.87
CA MET A 1 -40.07 -43.64 -34.67
C MET A 1 -39.09 -43.00 -33.69
N GLU A 2 -39.54 -42.78 -32.46
CA GLU A 2 -38.83 -42.07 -31.39
C GLU A 2 -38.56 -43.08 -30.26
N ILE A 3 -37.55 -43.93 -30.40
CA ILE A 3 -37.18 -44.89 -29.32
C ILE A 3 -35.65 -44.89 -29.05
N ASN A 4 -34.84 -44.15 -29.82
CA ASN A 4 -33.36 -44.26 -29.68
C ASN A 4 -32.67 -43.15 -28.87
N TYR A 5 -33.38 -42.15 -28.33
CA TYR A 5 -32.74 -41.07 -27.58
C TYR A 5 -32.65 -41.29 -26.06
N PHE A 6 -33.36 -42.26 -25.48
CA PHE A 6 -33.39 -42.45 -24.01
C PHE A 6 -32.31 -43.41 -23.48
N SER A 7 -31.69 -44.23 -24.34
CA SER A 7 -30.72 -45.24 -23.89
C SER A 7 -29.29 -44.70 -23.72
N HIS A 8 -28.95 -43.58 -24.38
CA HIS A 8 -27.58 -43.05 -24.34
C HIS A 8 -27.32 -42.21 -23.07
N ASP A 9 -28.34 -41.54 -22.54
CA ASP A 9 -28.22 -40.74 -21.32
C ASP A 9 -28.12 -41.62 -20.06
N ALA A 10 -28.79 -42.78 -20.03
CA ALA A 10 -28.70 -43.72 -18.92
C ALA A 10 -27.30 -44.37 -18.80
N GLN A 11 -26.63 -44.65 -19.92
CA GLN A 11 -25.26 -45.18 -19.92
C GLN A 11 -24.22 -44.13 -19.51
N ASN A 12 -24.43 -42.86 -19.87
CA ASN A 12 -23.53 -41.78 -19.50
C ASN A 12 -23.62 -41.42 -18.01
N ALA A 13 -24.83 -41.45 -17.44
CA ALA A 13 -25.04 -41.24 -16.00
C ALA A 13 -24.35 -42.33 -15.14
N ASN A 14 -24.36 -43.59 -15.59
CA ASN A 14 -23.77 -44.71 -14.84
C ASN A 14 -22.23 -44.70 -14.87
N ARG A 15 -21.62 -44.28 -15.99
CA ARG A 15 -20.15 -44.05 -16.05
C ARG A 15 -19.71 -42.90 -15.13
N LYS A 16 -20.50 -41.83 -15.08
CA LYS A 16 -20.21 -40.67 -14.22
C LYS A 16 -20.32 -41.02 -12.72
N ALA A 17 -21.27 -41.86 -12.35
CA ALA A 17 -21.38 -42.37 -10.98
C ALA A 17 -20.20 -43.28 -10.61
N SER A 18 -19.86 -44.26 -11.44
CA SER A 18 -18.77 -45.22 -11.17
C SER A 18 -17.38 -44.57 -11.08
N SER A 19 -17.11 -43.56 -11.92
CA SER A 19 -15.88 -42.76 -11.84
C SER A 19 -15.80 -41.93 -10.56
N LYS A 20 -16.95 -41.42 -10.06
CA LYS A 20 -17.00 -40.61 -8.83
C LYS A 20 -16.84 -41.48 -7.58
N CYS A 21 -17.29 -42.73 -7.60
CA CYS A 21 -17.05 -43.71 -6.54
C CYS A 21 -15.57 -44.07 -6.39
N HIS A 22 -14.86 -44.30 -7.50
CA HIS A 22 -13.44 -44.64 -7.50
C HIS A 22 -12.54 -43.45 -7.11
N ALA A 23 -12.87 -42.24 -7.57
CA ALA A 23 -12.13 -41.03 -7.22
C ALA A 23 -12.22 -40.70 -5.72
N ASN A 24 -13.42 -40.81 -5.12
CA ASN A 24 -13.61 -40.57 -3.70
C ASN A 24 -12.89 -41.62 -2.83
N GLY A 25 -12.82 -42.89 -3.26
CA GLY A 25 -12.06 -43.94 -2.58
C GLY A 25 -10.54 -43.70 -2.60
N ALA A 26 -10.00 -43.23 -3.72
CA ALA A 26 -8.57 -42.92 -3.85
C ALA A 26 -8.14 -41.69 -3.01
N ILE A 27 -9.00 -40.66 -2.95
CA ILE A 27 -8.75 -39.45 -2.13
C ILE A 27 -8.77 -39.80 -0.63
N LEU A 28 -9.71 -40.65 -0.19
CA LEU A 28 -9.77 -41.09 1.22
C LEU A 28 -8.55 -41.94 1.61
N LEU A 29 -8.10 -42.84 0.73
CA LEU A 29 -6.90 -43.65 0.97
C LEU A 29 -5.61 -42.82 0.92
N GLY A 30 -5.55 -41.79 0.08
CA GLY A 30 -4.43 -40.83 0.02
C GLY A 30 -4.34 -39.93 1.26
N LEU A 31 -5.48 -39.46 1.77
CA LEU A 31 -5.57 -38.69 3.03
C LEU A 31 -5.24 -39.56 4.23
N LYS A 32 -5.69 -40.83 4.26
CA LYS A 32 -5.36 -41.77 5.35
C LYS A 32 -3.88 -42.15 5.35
N ARG A 33 -3.25 -42.38 4.18
CA ARG A 33 -1.80 -42.62 4.10
C ARG A 33 -0.98 -41.40 4.51
N ARG A 34 -1.37 -40.18 4.13
CA ARG A 34 -0.67 -38.95 4.56
C ARG A 34 -0.81 -38.69 6.06
N SER A 35 -1.98 -38.95 6.63
CA SER A 35 -2.20 -38.89 8.07
C SER A 35 -1.34 -39.90 8.84
N LEU A 36 -1.16 -41.12 8.33
CA LEU A 36 -0.26 -42.10 8.98
C LEU A 36 1.22 -41.71 8.90
N THR A 37 1.67 -41.10 7.81
CA THR A 37 3.07 -40.64 7.69
C THR A 37 3.38 -39.44 8.57
N ASP A 38 2.44 -38.49 8.72
CA ASP A 38 2.60 -37.37 9.65
C ASP A 38 2.59 -37.85 11.11
N GLN A 39 1.73 -38.81 11.46
CA GLN A 39 1.70 -39.37 12.82
C GLN A 39 3.00 -40.11 13.17
N THR A 40 3.58 -40.83 12.20
CA THR A 40 4.87 -41.54 12.40
C THR A 40 6.05 -40.57 12.50
N ALA A 41 6.00 -39.44 11.80
CA ALA A 41 7.02 -38.39 11.90
C ALA A 41 6.95 -37.67 13.26
N ILE A 42 5.72 -37.38 13.74
CA ILE A 42 5.49 -36.81 15.07
C ILE A 42 5.97 -37.78 16.16
N ASP A 43 5.66 -39.08 16.08
CA ASP A 43 6.14 -40.07 17.06
C ASP A 43 7.66 -40.24 17.09
N ARG A 44 8.33 -40.08 15.94
CA ARG A 44 9.81 -40.08 15.87
C ARG A 44 10.41 -38.83 16.51
N LEU A 45 9.80 -37.66 16.29
CA LEU A 45 10.25 -36.41 16.91
C LEU A 45 10.01 -36.40 18.43
N THR A 46 8.88 -36.93 18.90
CA THR A 46 8.59 -37.07 20.34
C THR A 46 9.60 -37.99 21.03
N ARG A 47 9.97 -39.12 20.40
CA ARG A 47 11.01 -40.00 20.93
C ARG A 47 12.39 -39.36 20.98
N VAL A 48 12.77 -38.57 19.97
CA VAL A 48 14.07 -37.88 19.96
C VAL A 48 14.13 -36.86 21.10
N VAL A 49 13.05 -36.11 21.33
CA VAL A 49 12.94 -35.15 22.43
C VAL A 49 12.94 -35.85 23.81
N GLU A 50 12.32 -37.03 23.93
CA GLU A 50 12.34 -37.82 25.18
C GLU A 50 13.71 -38.47 25.44
N THR A 51 14.44 -38.89 24.40
CA THR A 51 15.82 -39.39 24.54
C THR A 51 16.79 -38.29 24.96
N GLU A 52 16.64 -37.05 24.47
CA GLU A 52 17.44 -35.92 24.96
C GLU A 52 17.10 -35.54 26.40
N LYS A 53 15.82 -35.65 26.78
CA LYS A 53 15.38 -35.41 28.17
C LYS A 53 15.95 -36.44 29.15
N SER A 54 16.10 -37.70 28.73
CA SER A 54 16.69 -38.76 29.55
C SER A 54 18.22 -38.63 29.66
N ALA A 55 18.92 -38.26 28.58
CA ALA A 55 20.37 -38.06 28.58
C ALA A 55 20.82 -36.89 29.48
N MET A 56 19.95 -35.91 29.73
CA MET A 56 20.25 -34.76 30.59
C MET A 56 20.05 -35.04 32.09
N SER A 57 19.37 -36.13 32.46
CA SER A 57 18.98 -36.41 33.85
C SER A 57 19.99 -37.25 34.64
N ASP A 58 21.00 -37.83 33.97
CA ASP A 58 21.99 -38.75 34.58
C ASP A 58 23.26 -38.05 35.12
N ASN A 59 23.36 -36.72 35.05
CA ASN A 59 24.56 -35.97 35.47
C ASN A 59 24.46 -35.31 36.85
N ILE A 60 23.60 -35.79 37.74
CA ILE A 60 23.52 -35.31 39.13
C ILE A 60 23.76 -36.46 40.11
N SER A 61 25.02 -36.84 40.33
CA SER A 61 25.44 -37.58 41.52
C SER A 61 26.96 -37.54 41.70
N GLY A 62 27.43 -37.01 42.84
CA GLY A 62 28.83 -37.11 43.28
C GLY A 62 29.36 -35.83 43.95
N SER A 63 29.55 -35.88 45.26
CA SER A 63 29.90 -34.80 46.20
C SER A 63 31.41 -34.59 46.46
N ASP A 64 31.77 -33.34 46.82
CA ASP A 64 32.85 -32.81 47.70
C ASP A 64 34.37 -32.95 47.35
N PRO A 65 35.29 -32.12 47.93
CA PRO A 65 35.40 -30.66 47.81
C PRO A 65 36.86 -30.17 47.59
N LEU A 66 37.08 -29.14 46.75
CA LEU A 66 38.32 -28.32 46.80
C LEU A 66 38.12 -27.01 46.04
N VAL A 67 37.90 -25.94 46.81
CA VAL A 67 37.87 -24.52 46.42
C VAL A 67 39.33 -24.03 46.56
N ILE A 68 39.92 -23.02 45.89
CA ILE A 68 39.53 -21.63 45.61
C ILE A 68 40.64 -21.12 44.67
N GLU A 69 40.30 -20.57 43.49
CA GLU A 69 41.02 -19.47 42.76
C GLU A 69 40.69 -19.39 41.26
N ILE A 70 40.04 -20.39 40.66
CA ILE A 70 39.66 -20.37 39.23
C ILE A 70 38.20 -19.88 39.01
N GLU A 71 37.36 -19.86 40.05
CA GLU A 71 35.91 -19.55 39.94
C GLU A 71 35.58 -18.08 39.64
N SER A 72 36.41 -17.12 40.08
CA SER A 72 36.06 -15.68 39.99
C SER A 72 36.00 -15.15 38.56
N ASN A 73 36.85 -15.65 37.67
CA ASN A 73 36.91 -15.20 36.28
C ASN A 73 35.82 -15.86 35.41
N PHE A 74 35.42 -17.09 35.76
CA PHE A 74 34.39 -17.84 35.04
C PHE A 74 32.98 -17.37 35.41
N ASP A 75 32.78 -16.99 36.67
CA ASP A 75 31.51 -16.43 37.12
C ASP A 75 31.26 -15.02 36.55
N SER A 76 32.30 -14.20 36.38
CA SER A 76 32.16 -12.85 35.80
C SER A 76 31.61 -12.87 34.36
N GLY A 77 32.12 -13.76 33.50
CA GLY A 77 31.62 -13.93 32.13
C GLY A 77 30.19 -14.49 32.06
N ARG A 78 29.86 -15.46 32.93
CA ARG A 78 28.50 -15.99 33.04
C ARG A 78 27.51 -14.95 33.55
N ILE A 79 27.94 -14.07 34.46
CA ILE A 79 27.14 -12.96 34.97
C ILE A 79 26.84 -11.95 33.85
N SER A 80 27.82 -11.58 33.02
CA SER A 80 27.58 -10.66 31.90
C SER A 80 26.62 -11.24 30.87
N ASP A 81 26.75 -12.53 30.55
CA ASP A 81 25.90 -13.21 29.57
C ASP A 81 24.45 -13.34 30.06
N VAL A 82 24.27 -13.69 31.35
CA VAL A 82 22.95 -13.73 31.99
C VAL A 82 22.32 -12.35 32.07
N LYS A 83 23.09 -11.30 32.40
CA LYS A 83 22.60 -9.91 32.43
C LYS A 83 22.15 -9.44 31.05
N ALA A 84 22.95 -9.70 30.00
CA ALA A 84 22.62 -9.34 28.64
C ALA A 84 21.37 -10.10 28.12
N TRP A 85 21.27 -11.39 28.44
CA TRP A 85 20.10 -12.20 28.10
C TRP A 85 18.83 -11.72 28.82
N LEU A 86 18.90 -11.45 30.13
CA LEU A 86 17.77 -10.91 30.89
C LEU A 86 17.34 -9.55 30.37
N ALA A 87 18.28 -8.64 30.10
CA ALA A 87 17.98 -7.35 29.50
C ALA A 87 17.24 -7.52 28.16
N SER A 88 17.70 -8.42 27.29
CA SER A 88 17.04 -8.69 26.00
C SER A 88 15.63 -9.29 26.15
N GLN A 89 15.42 -10.21 27.10
CA GLN A 89 14.11 -10.84 27.31
C GLN A 89 13.09 -9.89 27.96
N TYR A 90 13.52 -9.05 28.88
CA TYR A 90 12.66 -8.08 29.59
C TYR A 90 12.37 -6.85 28.72
N ASP A 91 13.33 -6.40 27.90
CA ASP A 91 13.13 -5.37 26.87
C ASP A 91 12.07 -5.82 25.84
N ALA A 92 12.13 -7.07 25.38
CA ALA A 92 11.11 -7.64 24.50
C ALA A 92 9.70 -7.70 25.13
N ALA A 93 9.60 -7.66 26.46
CA ALA A 93 8.36 -7.61 27.23
C ALA A 93 8.00 -6.21 27.74
N GLY A 94 8.80 -5.18 27.41
CA GLY A 94 8.61 -3.79 27.84
C GLY A 94 8.69 -3.56 29.35
N LYS A 95 9.50 -4.36 30.07
CA LYS A 95 9.67 -4.27 31.53
C LYS A 95 11.14 -4.12 31.89
N ASP A 96 11.43 -3.47 33.02
CA ASP A 96 12.79 -3.41 33.56
C ASP A 96 13.15 -4.70 34.30
N VAL A 97 14.43 -5.07 34.25
CA VAL A 97 14.97 -6.27 34.92
C VAL A 97 14.90 -6.05 36.45
N PRO A 98 14.21 -6.89 37.22
CA PRO A 98 14.17 -6.76 38.68
C PRO A 98 15.55 -6.98 39.31
N ASP A 99 15.87 -6.25 40.38
CA ASP A 99 17.11 -6.45 41.12
C ASP A 99 17.10 -7.81 41.84
N PHE A 100 18.12 -8.64 41.60
CA PHE A 100 18.30 -9.94 42.25
C PHE A 100 19.74 -10.11 42.76
N GLU A 101 19.90 -10.91 43.81
CA GLU A 101 21.23 -11.20 44.37
C GLU A 101 22.03 -12.13 43.47
N TYR A 102 23.23 -11.68 43.07
CA TYR A 102 24.16 -12.40 42.21
C TYR A 102 24.97 -13.44 43.03
N THR A 103 24.29 -14.47 43.53
CA THR A 103 24.94 -15.64 44.13
C THR A 103 25.38 -16.63 43.04
N PRO A 104 26.55 -17.29 43.13
CA PRO A 104 27.02 -18.24 42.11
C PRO A 104 26.01 -19.35 41.77
N ARG A 105 25.26 -19.85 42.75
CA ARG A 105 24.18 -20.83 42.56
C ARG A 105 23.03 -20.30 41.70
N THR A 106 22.68 -19.02 41.87
CA THR A 106 21.60 -18.35 41.12
C THR A 106 22.03 -18.10 39.68
N ILE A 107 23.26 -17.64 39.49
CA ILE A 107 23.85 -17.40 38.16
C ILE A 107 23.95 -18.71 37.37
N GLY A 108 24.38 -19.81 38.00
CA GLY A 108 24.44 -21.12 37.33
C GLY A 108 23.07 -21.61 36.84
N ARG A 109 22.02 -21.42 37.65
CA ARG A 109 20.64 -21.76 37.26
C ARG A 109 20.13 -20.88 36.12
N LEU A 110 20.38 -19.57 36.20
CA LEU A 110 19.96 -18.62 35.18
C LEU A 110 20.72 -18.81 33.85
N HIS A 111 22.00 -19.15 33.91
CA HIS A 111 22.80 -19.47 32.74
C HIS A 111 22.28 -20.73 32.02
N ASN A 112 21.91 -21.77 32.78
CA ASN A 112 21.28 -22.97 32.22
C ASN A 112 19.92 -22.66 31.60
N LEU A 113 19.12 -21.79 32.23
CA LEU A 113 17.83 -21.35 31.70
C LEU A 113 17.99 -20.51 30.43
N SER A 114 18.98 -19.61 30.40
CA SER A 114 19.34 -18.80 29.23
C SER A 114 19.72 -19.69 28.05
N THR A 115 20.64 -20.63 28.27
CA THR A 115 21.09 -21.58 27.25
C THR A 115 19.93 -22.40 26.70
N LEU A 116 19.05 -22.92 27.57
CA LEU A 116 17.88 -23.68 27.16
C LEU A 116 16.85 -22.82 26.40
N SER A 117 16.63 -21.58 26.83
CA SER A 117 15.72 -20.65 26.16
C SER A 117 16.22 -20.26 24.77
N GLN A 118 17.53 -19.99 24.65
CA GLN A 118 18.17 -19.66 23.38
C GLN A 118 18.13 -20.84 22.41
N ALA A 119 18.44 -22.06 22.88
CA ALA A 119 18.35 -23.27 22.07
C ALA A 119 16.91 -23.52 21.56
N LYS A 120 15.90 -23.33 22.42
CA LYS A 120 14.49 -23.44 22.02
C LYS A 120 14.07 -22.37 21.01
N THR A 121 14.50 -21.13 21.21
CA THR A 121 14.21 -20.01 20.29
C THR A 121 14.87 -20.24 18.93
N GLN A 122 16.11 -20.74 18.92
CA GLN A 122 16.82 -21.12 17.70
C GLN A 122 16.09 -22.27 16.97
N ALA A 123 15.69 -23.33 17.67
CA ALA A 123 14.95 -24.44 17.08
C ALA A 123 13.59 -23.98 16.51
N ALA A 124 12.85 -23.13 17.24
CA ALA A 124 11.60 -22.55 16.76
C ALA A 124 11.81 -21.66 15.52
N GLY A 125 12.91 -20.90 15.48
CA GLY A 125 13.31 -20.10 14.32
C GLY A 125 13.57 -20.97 13.08
N ILE A 126 14.31 -22.06 13.23
CA ILE A 126 14.58 -23.02 12.15
C ILE A 126 13.27 -23.61 11.62
N LEU A 127 12.37 -24.06 12.51
CA LEU A 127 11.07 -24.60 12.11
C LEU A 127 10.20 -23.56 11.40
N ALA A 128 10.18 -22.31 11.89
CA ALA A 128 9.44 -21.23 11.25
C ALA A 128 9.97 -20.93 9.84
N THR A 129 11.29 -20.99 9.64
CA THR A 129 11.90 -20.82 8.31
C THR A 129 11.56 -21.99 7.38
N ASP A 130 11.65 -23.23 7.87
CA ASP A 130 11.30 -24.43 7.11
C ASP A 130 9.83 -24.43 6.68
N PHE A 131 8.91 -24.13 7.60
CA PHE A 131 7.49 -24.01 7.25
C PHE A 131 7.21 -22.90 6.24
N ARG A 132 7.92 -21.77 6.31
CA ARG A 132 7.77 -20.68 5.33
C ARG A 132 8.25 -21.11 3.95
N GLN A 133 9.38 -21.79 3.88
CA GLN A 133 9.89 -22.34 2.62
C GLN A 133 8.92 -23.38 2.05
N LYS A 134 8.49 -24.34 2.88
CA LYS A 134 7.54 -25.38 2.46
C LYS A 134 6.20 -24.80 2.00
N ALA A 135 5.71 -23.76 2.67
CA ALA A 135 4.51 -23.04 2.23
C ALA A 135 4.71 -22.35 0.87
N ALA A 136 5.89 -21.79 0.60
CA ALA A 136 6.21 -21.23 -0.72
C ALA A 136 6.25 -22.31 -1.81
N GLU A 137 6.87 -23.46 -1.53
CA GLU A 137 6.90 -24.60 -2.44
C GLU A 137 5.49 -25.11 -2.78
N TYR A 138 4.61 -25.24 -1.79
CA TYR A 138 3.21 -25.63 -2.02
C TYR A 138 2.44 -24.60 -2.86
N ARG A 139 2.65 -23.30 -2.63
CA ARG A 139 2.03 -22.24 -3.46
C ARG A 139 2.51 -22.32 -4.91
N CYS A 140 3.80 -22.57 -5.13
CA CYS A 140 4.34 -22.77 -6.47
C CYS A 140 3.76 -24.01 -7.15
N GLN A 141 3.66 -25.14 -6.44
CA GLN A 141 3.05 -26.37 -6.98
C GLN A 141 1.57 -26.17 -7.31
N ALA A 142 0.82 -25.45 -6.48
CA ALA A 142 -0.58 -25.11 -6.76
C ALA A 142 -0.72 -24.24 -8.02
N ARG A 143 0.14 -23.23 -8.16
CA ARG A 143 0.17 -22.35 -9.35
C ARG A 143 0.51 -23.12 -10.63
N VAL A 144 1.49 -24.02 -10.57
CA VAL A 144 1.85 -24.86 -11.73
C VAL A 144 0.68 -25.76 -12.12
N ARG A 145 -0.03 -26.36 -11.15
CA ARG A 145 -1.22 -27.17 -11.43
C ARG A 145 -2.33 -26.35 -12.10
N GLU A 146 -2.62 -25.16 -11.59
CA GLU A 146 -3.64 -24.25 -12.14
C GLU A 146 -3.30 -23.84 -13.58
N ILE A 147 -2.04 -23.47 -13.85
CA ILE A 147 -1.58 -23.12 -15.20
C ILE A 147 -1.75 -24.33 -16.14
N LEU A 148 -1.35 -25.53 -15.70
CA LEU A 148 -1.49 -26.75 -16.50
C LEU A 148 -2.96 -27.08 -16.80
N GLU A 149 -3.85 -26.91 -15.82
CA GLU A 149 -5.29 -27.11 -15.97
C GLU A 149 -5.90 -26.09 -16.95
N ASN A 150 -5.50 -24.82 -16.87
CA ASN A 150 -5.91 -23.76 -17.80
C ASN A 150 -5.46 -24.02 -19.25
N VAL A 151 -4.34 -24.74 -19.44
CA VAL A 151 -3.82 -25.16 -20.75
C VAL A 151 -4.43 -26.50 -21.20
N GLY A 152 -5.34 -27.10 -20.41
CA GLY A 152 -6.01 -28.36 -20.72
C GLY A 152 -5.17 -29.62 -20.49
N LEU A 153 -4.08 -29.50 -19.72
CA LEU A 153 -3.17 -30.59 -19.35
C LEU A 153 -3.31 -30.91 -17.86
N PRO A 154 -4.33 -31.67 -17.43
CA PRO A 154 -4.49 -32.03 -16.03
C PRO A 154 -3.27 -32.83 -15.55
N GLN A 155 -2.65 -32.39 -14.44
CA GLN A 155 -1.44 -32.98 -13.87
C GLN A 155 -1.61 -34.48 -13.55
N GLU A 156 -2.83 -34.94 -13.27
CA GLU A 156 -3.14 -36.35 -13.00
C GLU A 156 -3.10 -37.25 -14.25
N GLY A 157 -3.01 -36.68 -15.46
CA GLY A 157 -2.95 -37.41 -16.72
C GLY A 157 -1.58 -37.44 -17.40
N LEU A 158 -0.56 -36.79 -16.84
CA LEU A 158 0.75 -36.69 -17.49
C LEU A 158 1.64 -37.89 -17.15
N PRO A 159 2.12 -38.66 -18.15
CA PRO A 159 3.05 -39.74 -17.89
C PRO A 159 4.39 -39.18 -17.37
N SER A 160 5.03 -39.91 -16.45
CA SER A 160 6.18 -39.43 -15.64
C SER A 160 7.39 -39.01 -16.46
N ASN A 161 7.54 -39.55 -17.67
CA ASN A 161 8.54 -39.15 -18.65
C ASN A 161 8.37 -37.69 -19.10
N VAL A 162 7.13 -37.25 -19.35
CA VAL A 162 6.83 -35.87 -19.78
C VAL A 162 7.11 -34.89 -18.64
N VAL A 163 6.79 -35.27 -17.40
CA VAL A 163 7.11 -34.48 -16.20
C VAL A 163 8.62 -34.34 -16.01
N ALA A 164 9.38 -35.43 -16.17
CA ALA A 164 10.84 -35.41 -16.07
C ALA A 164 11.48 -34.54 -17.17
N SER A 165 10.98 -34.64 -18.40
CA SER A 165 11.44 -33.80 -19.52
C SER A 165 11.12 -32.32 -19.33
N ALA A 166 9.91 -31.99 -18.85
CA ALA A 166 9.53 -30.61 -18.53
C ALA A 166 10.36 -30.03 -17.38
N GLN A 167 10.66 -30.83 -16.35
CA GLN A 167 11.52 -30.42 -15.24
C GLN A 167 12.96 -30.20 -15.70
N CYS A 168 13.50 -31.06 -16.55
CA CYS A 168 14.82 -30.88 -17.15
C CYS A 168 14.88 -29.59 -17.97
N LEU A 169 13.86 -29.32 -18.79
CA LEU A 169 13.76 -28.09 -19.56
C LEU A 169 13.65 -26.85 -18.67
N ALA A 170 12.86 -26.89 -17.59
CA ALA A 170 12.77 -25.80 -16.61
C ALA A 170 14.10 -25.54 -15.91
N ASN A 171 14.84 -26.60 -15.55
CA ASN A 171 16.17 -26.47 -14.94
C ASN A 171 17.19 -25.89 -15.93
N VAL A 172 17.16 -26.30 -17.20
CA VAL A 172 18.01 -25.75 -18.26
C VAL A 172 17.66 -24.29 -18.53
N ALA A 173 16.37 -23.94 -18.58
CA ALA A 173 15.92 -22.55 -18.72
C ALA A 173 16.39 -21.67 -17.55
N ASN A 174 16.30 -22.17 -16.31
CA ASN A 174 16.83 -21.50 -15.13
C ASN A 174 18.36 -21.35 -15.17
N LEU A 175 19.10 -22.38 -15.60
CA LEU A 175 20.56 -22.34 -15.74
C LEU A 175 21.00 -21.36 -16.84
N LEU A 176 20.30 -21.35 -17.96
CA LEU A 176 20.52 -20.41 -19.07
C LEU A 176 19.99 -19.01 -18.75
N ASN A 177 19.41 -18.80 -17.56
CA ASN A 177 18.80 -17.55 -17.11
C ASN A 177 17.87 -16.96 -18.17
N THR A 178 17.12 -17.82 -18.89
CA THR A 178 16.13 -17.36 -19.86
C THR A 178 15.02 -16.67 -19.08
N ARG A 179 15.11 -15.34 -19.10
CA ARG A 179 14.33 -14.34 -18.36
C ARG A 179 12.92 -14.79 -17.99
N ASP A 180 12.54 -14.50 -16.75
CA ASP A 180 11.13 -14.46 -16.36
C ASP A 180 10.37 -13.51 -17.31
N THR A 181 9.50 -14.11 -18.12
CA THR A 181 8.68 -13.40 -19.10
C THR A 181 7.64 -12.51 -18.41
N GLU A 182 7.21 -12.86 -17.20
CA GLU A 182 6.27 -12.06 -16.40
C GLU A 182 6.93 -10.72 -16.01
N LEU A 183 8.14 -10.75 -15.46
CA LEU A 183 8.90 -9.54 -15.10
C LEU A 183 9.16 -8.64 -16.31
N SER A 184 9.55 -9.24 -17.44
CA SER A 184 9.82 -8.50 -18.67
C SER A 184 8.56 -7.80 -19.19
N SER A 185 7.40 -8.47 -19.17
CA SER A 185 6.12 -7.90 -19.58
C SER A 185 5.64 -6.78 -18.64
N PHE A 186 5.84 -6.94 -17.33
CA PHE A 186 5.47 -5.94 -16.33
C PHE A 186 6.29 -4.64 -16.49
N LEU A 187 7.60 -4.77 -16.74
CA LEU A 187 8.47 -3.61 -16.96
C LEU A 187 8.08 -2.81 -18.21
N VAL A 188 7.69 -3.48 -19.30
CA VAL A 188 7.16 -2.80 -20.50
C VAL A 188 5.86 -2.07 -20.18
N ALA A 189 4.93 -2.72 -19.48
CA ALA A 189 3.67 -2.09 -19.07
C ALA A 189 3.88 -0.87 -18.17
N MET A 190 4.85 -0.92 -17.24
CA MET A 190 5.24 0.24 -16.44
C MET A 190 5.83 1.36 -17.29
N GLY A 191 6.66 1.03 -18.28
CA GLY A 191 7.21 1.99 -19.24
C GLY A 191 6.09 2.72 -20.00
N ASP A 192 5.15 1.97 -20.56
CA ASP A 192 3.99 2.52 -21.28
C ASP A 192 3.11 3.40 -20.38
N MET A 193 2.89 2.97 -19.14
CA MET A 193 2.10 3.74 -18.18
C MET A 193 2.81 5.04 -17.77
N SER A 194 4.13 5.00 -17.61
CA SER A 194 4.94 6.18 -17.27
C SER A 194 4.91 7.22 -18.39
N LEU A 195 5.06 6.80 -19.64
CA LEU A 195 4.94 7.69 -20.81
C LEU A 195 3.56 8.33 -20.90
N ARG A 196 2.49 7.53 -20.77
CA ARG A 196 1.11 8.05 -20.76
C ARG A 196 0.86 9.02 -19.62
N LYS A 197 1.42 8.75 -18.43
CA LYS A 197 1.33 9.65 -17.28
C LYS A 197 1.99 11.00 -17.59
N SER A 198 3.21 10.99 -18.16
CA SER A 198 3.92 12.21 -18.53
C SER A 198 3.14 13.06 -19.55
N GLU A 199 2.57 12.42 -20.58
CA GLU A 199 1.74 13.11 -21.58
C GLU A 199 0.50 13.78 -20.95
N VAL A 200 -0.16 13.10 -20.00
CA VAL A 200 -1.30 13.66 -19.27
C VAL A 200 -0.87 14.81 -18.36
N GLU A 201 0.27 14.71 -17.70
CA GLU A 201 0.82 15.78 -16.86
C GLU A 201 1.14 17.03 -17.66
N GLU A 202 1.76 16.88 -18.85
CA GLU A 202 2.03 18.00 -19.75
C GLU A 202 0.73 18.69 -20.21
N LYS A 203 -0.28 17.91 -20.64
CA LYS A 203 -1.59 18.45 -21.03
C LYS A 203 -2.26 19.20 -19.87
N ARG A 204 -2.18 18.67 -18.64
CA ARG A 204 -2.70 19.33 -17.43
C ARG A 204 -1.97 20.64 -17.16
N ALA A 205 -0.64 20.66 -17.27
CA ALA A 205 0.16 21.87 -17.07
C ALA A 205 -0.20 22.95 -18.11
N LYS A 206 -0.41 22.57 -19.38
CA LYS A 206 -0.85 23.47 -20.44
C LYS A 206 -2.22 24.07 -20.13
N VAL A 207 -3.22 23.24 -19.83
CA VAL A 207 -4.58 23.70 -19.48
C VAL A 207 -4.56 24.61 -18.27
N GLN A 208 -3.75 24.31 -17.25
CA GLN A 208 -3.61 25.15 -16.07
C GLN A 208 -3.06 26.54 -16.41
N LYS A 209 -2.08 26.61 -17.31
CA LYS A 209 -1.52 27.88 -17.79
C LYS A 209 -2.55 28.70 -18.57
N GLU A 210 -3.28 28.05 -19.49
CA GLU A 210 -4.35 28.70 -20.28
C GLU A 210 -5.47 29.20 -19.38
N SER A 211 -5.89 28.41 -18.40
CA SER A 211 -6.89 28.79 -17.39
C SER A 211 -6.44 30.03 -16.60
N LYS A 212 -5.19 30.08 -16.15
CA LYS A 212 -4.64 31.25 -15.44
C LYS A 212 -4.67 32.51 -16.32
N ILE A 213 -4.27 32.39 -17.58
CA ILE A 213 -4.30 33.50 -18.54
C ILE A 213 -5.74 34.00 -18.74
N LEU A 214 -6.71 33.09 -18.89
CA LEU A 214 -8.11 33.45 -19.08
C LEU A 214 -8.71 34.14 -17.84
N LEU A 215 -8.33 33.69 -16.64
CA LEU A 215 -8.72 34.36 -15.39
C LEU A 215 -8.16 35.78 -15.32
N ASP A 216 -6.92 36.00 -15.76
CA ASP A 216 -6.32 37.35 -15.78
C ASP A 216 -7.02 38.27 -16.79
N TYR A 217 -7.41 37.76 -17.97
CA TYR A 217 -8.23 38.51 -18.91
C TYR A 217 -9.60 38.87 -18.33
N THR A 218 -10.25 37.91 -17.67
CA THR A 218 -11.53 38.13 -17.00
C THR A 218 -11.43 39.21 -15.92
N ARG A 219 -10.39 39.16 -15.07
CA ARG A 219 -10.14 40.20 -14.06
C ARG A 219 -9.93 41.58 -14.68
N LYS A 220 -9.14 41.67 -15.77
CA LYS A 220 -8.93 42.93 -16.51
C LYS A 220 -10.23 43.48 -17.08
N ALA A 221 -11.06 42.63 -17.66
CA ALA A 221 -12.37 43.01 -18.20
C ALA A 221 -13.31 43.53 -17.10
N ILE A 222 -13.36 42.83 -15.95
CA ILE A 222 -14.14 43.27 -14.78
C ILE A 222 -13.66 44.63 -14.28
N ALA A 223 -12.34 44.83 -14.11
CA ALA A 223 -11.80 46.11 -13.66
C ALA A 223 -12.17 47.26 -14.61
N ARG A 224 -12.08 47.02 -15.92
CA ARG A 224 -12.43 48.02 -16.94
C ARG A 224 -13.93 48.31 -16.96
N MET A 225 -14.77 47.29 -16.84
CA MET A 225 -16.22 47.45 -16.70
C MET A 225 -16.58 48.28 -15.47
N THR A 226 -16.00 47.96 -14.31
CA THR A 226 -16.24 48.72 -13.07
C THR A 226 -15.79 50.17 -13.19
N TYR A 227 -14.66 50.42 -13.85
CA TYR A 227 -14.20 51.79 -14.11
C TYR A 227 -15.20 52.56 -14.99
N LEU A 228 -15.65 51.97 -16.11
CA LEU A 228 -16.62 52.60 -17.01
C LEU A 228 -17.95 52.88 -16.31
N LYS A 229 -18.45 51.93 -15.50
CA LYS A 229 -19.67 52.14 -14.70
C LYS A 229 -19.54 53.33 -13.75
N ARG A 230 -18.37 53.52 -13.12
CA ARG A 230 -18.11 54.68 -12.25
C ARG A 230 -18.13 55.99 -13.04
N ILE A 231 -17.45 56.03 -14.19
CA ILE A 231 -17.43 57.23 -15.03
C ILE A 231 -18.83 57.57 -15.54
N LEU A 232 -19.61 56.56 -15.95
CA LEU A 232 -20.99 56.75 -16.38
C LEU A 232 -21.84 57.35 -15.25
N GLY A 233 -21.78 56.79 -14.04
CA GLY A 233 -22.51 57.35 -12.90
C GLY A 233 -22.10 58.78 -12.56
N GLN A 234 -20.80 59.10 -12.61
CA GLN A 234 -20.33 60.48 -12.42
C GLN A 234 -20.89 61.42 -13.50
N LEU A 235 -20.92 60.98 -14.75
CA LEU A 235 -21.43 61.79 -15.85
C LEU A 235 -22.94 62.03 -15.72
N GLU A 236 -23.70 61.03 -15.27
CA GLU A 236 -25.12 61.16 -14.95
C GLU A 236 -25.36 62.16 -13.80
N ASP A 237 -24.54 62.10 -12.75
CA ASP A 237 -24.61 63.04 -11.62
C ASP A 237 -24.24 64.48 -12.03
N ASP A 238 -23.33 64.66 -12.99
CA ASP A 238 -22.87 65.96 -13.49
C ASP A 238 -23.87 66.65 -14.44
N VAL A 239 -24.85 65.92 -15.02
CA VAL A 239 -25.86 66.48 -15.93
C VAL A 239 -26.75 67.50 -15.22
N ALA A 240 -27.32 67.15 -14.07
CA ALA A 240 -28.23 68.03 -13.33
C ALA A 240 -27.63 69.40 -12.94
N PRO A 241 -26.40 69.49 -12.35
CA PRO A 241 -25.79 70.78 -12.07
C PRO A 241 -25.43 71.56 -13.33
N CYS A 242 -25.07 70.89 -14.43
CA CYS A 242 -24.79 71.54 -15.71
C CYS A 242 -26.06 72.16 -16.31
N GLU A 243 -27.19 71.43 -16.30
CA GLU A 243 -28.49 71.95 -16.72
C GLU A 243 -28.94 73.13 -15.86
N ALA A 244 -28.81 73.03 -14.54
CA ALA A 244 -29.14 74.13 -13.63
C ALA A 244 -28.27 75.38 -13.89
N GLN A 245 -26.98 75.20 -14.17
CA GLN A 245 -26.10 76.28 -14.57
C GLN A 245 -26.54 76.92 -15.89
N MET A 246 -26.91 76.11 -16.88
CA MET A 246 -27.37 76.58 -18.18
C MET A 246 -28.67 77.39 -18.07
N GLU A 247 -29.64 76.94 -17.28
CA GLU A 247 -30.89 77.68 -17.04
C GLU A 247 -30.64 79.00 -16.27
N ASN A 248 -29.69 79.01 -15.33
CA ASN A 248 -29.26 80.25 -14.67
C ASN A 248 -28.67 81.24 -15.69
N TRP A 249 -27.78 80.79 -16.57
CA TRP A 249 -27.18 81.64 -17.61
C TRP A 249 -28.24 82.20 -18.55
N LYS A 250 -29.18 81.36 -19.00
CA LYS A 250 -30.31 81.76 -19.84
C LYS A 250 -31.19 82.82 -19.17
N THR A 251 -31.46 82.65 -17.87
CA THR A 251 -32.22 83.64 -17.09
C THR A 251 -31.45 84.97 -16.98
N ASN A 252 -30.16 84.93 -16.67
CA ASN A 252 -29.32 86.14 -16.61
C ASN A 252 -29.27 86.86 -17.95
N LEU A 253 -29.17 86.12 -19.06
CA LEU A 253 -29.14 86.67 -20.41
C LEU A 253 -30.47 87.35 -20.76
N ALA A 254 -31.61 86.76 -20.36
CA ALA A 254 -32.92 87.39 -20.49
C ALA A 254 -33.03 88.69 -19.68
N ILE A 255 -32.49 88.71 -18.45
CA ILE A 255 -32.42 89.92 -17.61
C ILE A 255 -31.53 90.99 -18.24
N MET A 256 -30.38 90.62 -18.81
CA MET A 256 -29.50 91.57 -19.49
C MET A 256 -30.19 92.17 -20.71
N ALA A 257 -30.87 91.35 -21.52
CA ALA A 257 -31.64 91.82 -22.67
C ALA A 257 -32.81 92.74 -22.26
N SER A 258 -33.50 92.45 -21.15
CA SER A 258 -34.55 93.33 -20.64
C SER A 258 -33.99 94.67 -20.15
N LYS A 259 -32.85 94.64 -19.43
CA LYS A 259 -32.15 95.85 -18.98
C LYS A 259 -31.65 96.69 -20.16
N GLU A 260 -31.09 96.07 -21.19
CA GLU A 260 -30.66 96.76 -22.41
C GLU A 260 -31.81 97.54 -23.05
N ARG A 261 -32.97 96.90 -23.23
CA ARG A 261 -34.17 97.56 -23.77
C ARG A 261 -34.63 98.71 -22.88
N GLN A 262 -34.59 98.52 -21.56
CA GLN A 262 -34.92 99.57 -20.60
C GLN A 262 -33.98 100.78 -20.77
N TYR A 263 -32.67 100.56 -20.83
CA TYR A 263 -31.70 101.65 -21.03
C TYR A 263 -31.88 102.36 -22.38
N LEU A 264 -32.13 101.62 -23.46
CA LEU A 264 -32.45 102.20 -24.77
C LEU A 264 -33.70 103.09 -24.72
N GLN A 265 -34.74 102.65 -24.00
CA GLN A 265 -35.95 103.43 -23.82
C GLN A 265 -35.70 104.70 -22.99
N GLN A 266 -34.94 104.60 -21.90
CA GLN A 266 -34.54 105.76 -21.09
C GLN A 266 -33.72 106.75 -21.93
N TYR A 267 -32.73 106.27 -22.69
CA TYR A 267 -31.92 107.09 -23.59
C TYR A 267 -32.77 107.83 -24.63
N ARG A 268 -33.76 107.16 -25.22
CA ARG A 268 -34.74 107.80 -26.11
C ARG A 268 -35.48 108.90 -25.38
N ASN A 269 -36.02 108.64 -24.19
CA ASN A 269 -36.75 109.64 -23.39
C ASN A 269 -35.91 110.89 -23.09
N TYR A 270 -34.63 110.72 -22.72
CA TYR A 270 -33.71 111.85 -22.49
C TYR A 270 -33.40 112.66 -23.76
N LYS A 271 -33.49 112.06 -24.95
CA LYS A 271 -33.31 112.77 -26.23
C LYS A 271 -34.53 113.59 -26.69
N VAL A 272 -35.73 113.30 -26.21
CA VAL A 272 -36.97 114.00 -26.63
C VAL A 272 -37.35 115.14 -25.67
N LEU A 273 -36.65 115.29 -24.54
CA LEU A 273 -36.77 116.47 -23.67
C LEU A 273 -36.08 117.67 -24.35
N PRO A 274 -36.81 118.74 -24.72
CA PRO A 274 -36.18 119.97 -25.16
C PRO A 274 -35.51 120.64 -23.95
N LEU A 275 -34.28 121.12 -24.14
CA LEU A 275 -33.61 122.05 -23.23
C LEU A 275 -34.44 123.31 -23.03
#